data_AF-R5B868-F1
#
_entry.id   AF-R5B868-F1
#
_cell.length_a   1.000
_cell.length_b   1.000
_cell.length_c   1.000
_cell.angle_alpha   90.00
_cell.angle_beta   90.00
_cell.angle_gamma   90.00
#
_symmetry.space_group_name_H-M   'P 1'
#
loop_
_entity.id
_entity.type
_entity.pdbx_description
1 polymer ?
#
loop_
_entity_poly.entity_id
_entity_poly.type
_entity_poly.pdbx_seq_one_letter_code
_entity_poly.pdbx_strand_id
1 'polypeptide(L)'
;MAPPHGNFANETMIKPYAMIMIDENSPHRMRQRKALDFYKACRRVLEADRSGMLTETAMVRKALGMEAPRYYVTDEYAKKVVQRALKGRFSSESNGPKWQQWREIMRRVRDVRSKLNVSTEEAVWRVIESKASSYFVSEEQGYRLYLRGKALMRASKK
;
A
#
# COMPACT_ATOMS: atom_id res chain seq x y z
N MET A 1 -38.16 -44.13 -23.53
CA MET A 1 -36.81 -43.71 -23.06
C MET A 1 -36.01 -43.29 -24.28
N ALA A 2 -35.88 -41.97 -24.47
CA ALA A 2 -35.09 -41.19 -25.44
C ALA A 2 -35.85 -39.86 -25.67
N PRO A 3 -35.21 -38.67 -25.65
CA PRO A 3 -35.85 -37.46 -26.15
C PRO A 3 -35.31 -37.10 -27.55
N PRO A 4 -36.19 -36.64 -28.44
CA PRO A 4 -35.87 -35.44 -29.24
C PRO A 4 -37.14 -34.57 -29.37
N HIS A 5 -37.17 -33.25 -29.55
CA HIS A 5 -36.41 -32.26 -30.31
C HIS A 5 -36.61 -30.92 -29.55
N GLY A 6 -35.72 -29.92 -29.57
CA GLY A 6 -35.38 -29.10 -30.72
C GLY A 6 -35.21 -27.65 -30.24
N ASN A 7 -34.22 -26.96 -30.83
CA ASN A 7 -33.80 -25.57 -30.58
C ASN A 7 -34.92 -24.53 -30.72
N PHE A 8 -34.84 -23.39 -30.01
CA PHE A 8 -34.29 -22.13 -30.57
C PHE A 8 -34.45 -20.95 -29.60
N ALA A 9 -33.33 -20.23 -29.47
CA ALA A 9 -33.21 -18.78 -29.40
C ALA A 9 -33.50 -18.02 -28.10
N ASN A 10 -32.52 -17.17 -27.79
CA ASN A 10 -32.60 -15.86 -27.14
C ASN A 10 -32.85 -15.86 -25.63
N GLU A 11 -31.78 -15.66 -24.86
CA GLU A 11 -31.49 -14.30 -24.40
C GLU A 11 -30.13 -14.28 -23.69
N THR A 12 -29.27 -13.40 -24.17
CA THR A 12 -28.12 -12.84 -23.47
C THR A 12 -28.51 -12.42 -22.05
N MET A 13 -28.39 -13.31 -21.08
CA MET A 13 -28.22 -12.92 -19.69
C MET A 13 -26.80 -12.38 -19.53
N ILE A 14 -26.66 -11.11 -19.91
CA ILE A 14 -25.66 -10.20 -19.36
C ILE A 14 -25.72 -10.39 -17.85
N LYS A 15 -24.70 -11.05 -17.28
CA LYS A 15 -24.54 -11.20 -15.82
C LYS A 15 -24.60 -9.78 -15.22
N PRO A 16 -25.71 -9.36 -14.59
CA PRO A 16 -25.78 -8.04 -14.05
C PRO A 16 -25.03 -8.10 -12.72
N TYR A 17 -23.94 -7.36 -12.64
CA TYR A 17 -23.23 -7.07 -11.41
C TYR A 17 -22.69 -8.31 -10.69
N ALA A 18 -21.50 -8.74 -11.12
CA ALA A 18 -20.51 -9.14 -10.12
C ALA A 18 -20.36 -7.95 -9.16
N MET A 19 -21.07 -8.00 -8.04
CA MET A 19 -20.87 -7.16 -6.88
C MET A 19 -19.39 -7.31 -6.53
N ILE A 20 -18.56 -6.37 -6.98
CA ILE A 20 -17.15 -6.33 -6.64
C ILE A 20 -17.15 -6.16 -5.13
N MET A 21 -16.94 -7.25 -4.40
CA MET A 21 -16.50 -7.20 -3.02
C MET A 21 -15.21 -6.37 -3.08
N ILE A 22 -15.32 -5.09 -2.73
CA ILE A 22 -14.20 -4.16 -2.78
C ILE A 22 -13.26 -4.62 -1.69
N ASP A 23 -12.33 -5.50 -2.03
CA ASP A 23 -11.28 -5.93 -1.13
C ASP A 23 -10.46 -4.69 -0.74
N GLU A 24 -10.68 -4.22 0.49
CA GLU A 24 -9.95 -3.11 1.09
C GLU A 24 -8.44 -3.37 1.11
N ASN A 25 -8.06 -4.65 1.07
CA ASN A 25 -6.68 -5.12 1.07
C ASN A 25 -6.08 -5.25 -0.34
N SER A 26 -6.81 -4.89 -1.40
CA SER A 26 -6.30 -5.02 -2.76
C SER A 26 -5.08 -4.11 -3.04
N PRO A 27 -4.12 -4.53 -3.88
CA PRO A 27 -2.95 -3.70 -4.23
C PRO A 27 -3.33 -2.33 -4.82
N HIS A 28 -4.45 -2.26 -5.55
CA HIS A 28 -4.95 -1.01 -6.10
C HIS A 28 -5.40 -0.05 -4.99
N ARG A 29 -6.17 -0.54 -4.01
CA ARG A 29 -6.61 0.25 -2.85
C ARG A 29 -5.42 0.71 -2.00
N MET A 30 -4.42 -0.15 -1.78
CA MET A 30 -3.20 0.24 -1.06
C MET A 30 -2.45 1.38 -1.74
N ARG A 31 -2.35 1.36 -3.08
CA ARG A 31 -1.74 2.46 -3.85
C ARG A 31 -2.56 3.76 -3.73
N GLN A 32 -3.88 3.68 -3.78
CA GLN A 32 -4.74 4.86 -3.59
C GLN A 32 -4.61 5.43 -2.18
N ARG A 33 -4.67 4.58 -1.15
CA ARG A 33 -4.53 4.99 0.25
C ARG A 33 -3.17 5.63 0.51
N LYS A 34 -2.09 5.04 -0.02
CA LYS A 34 -0.74 5.63 0.03
C LYS A 34 -0.69 7.03 -0.57
N ALA A 35 -1.32 7.22 -1.73
CA ALA A 35 -1.35 8.52 -2.39
C ALA A 35 -2.12 9.58 -1.58
N LEU A 36 -3.27 9.21 -1.02
CA LEU A 36 -4.07 10.10 -0.19
C LEU A 36 -3.35 10.48 1.11
N ASP A 37 -2.77 9.51 1.80
CA ASP A 37 -2.04 9.77 3.03
C ASP A 37 -0.78 10.60 2.78
N PHE A 38 -0.05 10.34 1.70
CA PHE A 38 1.10 11.14 1.32
C PHE A 38 0.73 12.59 0.97
N TYR A 39 -0.40 12.78 0.27
CA TYR A 39 -0.93 14.12 0.02
C TYR A 39 -1.32 14.84 1.32
N LYS A 40 -1.93 14.14 2.29
CA LYS A 40 -2.20 14.71 3.62
C LYS A 40 -0.93 15.08 4.36
N ALA A 41 0.13 14.28 4.27
CA ALA A 41 1.44 14.61 4.84
C ALA A 41 2.02 15.89 4.19
N CYS A 42 1.98 15.98 2.85
CA CYS A 42 2.38 17.19 2.13
C CYS A 42 1.59 18.43 2.56
N ARG A 43 0.27 18.29 2.76
CA ARG A 43 -0.59 19.37 3.27
C ARG A 43 -0.19 19.85 4.66
N ARG A 44 0.13 18.93 5.58
CA ARG A 44 0.63 19.29 6.92
C ARG A 44 1.95 20.06 6.85
N VAL A 45 2.83 19.69 5.91
CA VAL A 45 4.10 20.40 5.69
C VAL A 45 3.84 21.83 5.20
N LEU A 46 2.89 22.04 4.28
CA LEU A 46 2.51 23.38 3.83
C LEU A 46 1.84 24.20 4.95
N GLU A 47 0.94 23.59 5.71
CA GLU A 47 0.25 24.25 6.83
C GLU A 47 1.21 24.65 7.95
N ALA A 48 2.32 23.93 8.12
CA ALA A 48 3.38 24.26 9.05
C ALA A 48 4.38 25.32 8.49
N ASP A 49 4.35 25.62 7.19
CA ASP A 49 5.24 26.60 6.60
C ASP A 49 4.75 28.03 6.89
N ARG A 50 5.46 28.71 7.79
CA ARG A 50 5.20 30.11 8.13
C ARG A 50 5.78 31.11 7.13
N SER A 51 6.70 30.66 6.27
CA SER A 51 7.40 31.54 5.32
C SER A 51 6.57 31.85 4.07
N GLY A 52 5.65 30.95 3.69
CA GLY A 52 4.87 31.05 2.46
C GLY A 52 5.69 30.83 1.18
N MET A 53 6.99 30.52 1.31
CA MET A 53 7.91 30.36 0.18
C MET A 53 8.24 28.89 -0.13
N LEU A 54 7.61 27.93 0.56
CA LEU A 54 7.92 26.52 0.36
C LEU A 54 7.47 26.04 -1.03
N THR A 55 8.43 25.60 -1.84
CA THR A 55 8.14 25.01 -3.15
C THR A 55 7.49 23.63 -3.02
N GLU A 56 6.75 23.20 -4.05
CA GLU A 56 6.16 21.84 -4.06
C GLU A 56 7.24 20.74 -3.93
N THR A 57 8.41 20.93 -4.54
CA THR A 57 9.53 19.97 -4.45
C THR A 57 10.10 19.89 -3.03
N ALA A 58 10.33 21.04 -2.37
CA ALA A 58 10.80 21.07 -0.99
C ALA A 58 9.77 20.49 -0.01
N MET A 59 8.48 20.75 -0.24
CA MET A 59 7.38 20.14 0.51
C MET A 59 7.38 18.62 0.38
N VAL A 60 7.47 18.09 -0.84
CA VAL A 60 7.52 16.63 -1.08
C VAL A 60 8.73 16.02 -0.39
N ARG A 61 9.91 16.63 -0.49
CA ARG A 61 11.13 16.14 0.18
C ARG A 61 10.96 16.07 1.70
N LYS A 62 10.37 17.11 2.31
CA LYS A 62 10.06 17.11 3.75
C LYS A 62 9.05 16.01 4.10
N ALA A 63 7.99 15.85 3.31
CA ALA A 63 6.95 14.84 3.55
C ALA A 63 7.48 13.39 3.42
N LEU A 64 8.48 13.15 2.57
CA LEU A 64 9.11 11.82 2.43
C LEU A 64 9.85 11.37 3.68
N GLY A 65 10.39 12.32 4.47
CA GLY A 65 11.04 12.04 5.74
C GLY A 65 10.08 11.85 6.92
N MET A 66 8.78 12.02 6.72
CA MET A 66 7.77 11.83 7.76
C MET A 66 7.40 10.35 7.91
N GLU A 67 6.98 9.97 9.11
CA GLU A 67 6.39 8.66 9.36
C GLU A 67 5.17 8.44 8.46
N ALA A 68 5.12 7.26 7.83
CA ALA A 68 3.94 6.83 7.13
C ALA A 68 2.99 6.12 8.10
N PRO A 69 1.66 6.31 7.95
CA PRO A 69 0.67 5.62 8.76
C PRO A 69 0.77 4.09 8.76
N ARG A 70 1.32 3.49 7.67
CA ARG A 70 1.48 2.05 7.48
C ARG A 70 2.43 1.70 6.33
N TYR A 71 2.66 0.40 6.11
CA TYR A 71 3.55 -0.10 5.05
C TYR A 71 2.90 -0.21 3.65
N TYR A 72 1.60 -0.01 3.51
CA TYR A 72 0.88 -0.05 2.20
C TYR A 72 1.18 -1.30 1.36
N VAL A 73 1.26 -2.45 2.01
CA VAL A 73 1.39 -3.77 1.40
C VAL A 73 0.18 -4.61 1.84
N THR A 74 -0.23 -5.56 1.01
CA THR A 74 -1.30 -6.49 1.39
C THR A 74 -0.75 -7.52 2.38
N ASP A 75 -1.63 -8.05 3.23
CA ASP A 75 -1.26 -9.03 4.24
C ASP A 75 -0.72 -10.32 3.59
N GLU A 76 -1.37 -10.83 2.55
CA GLU A 76 -0.94 -12.05 1.86
C GLU A 76 0.44 -11.86 1.23
N TYR A 77 0.69 -10.69 0.64
CA TYR A 77 1.99 -10.38 0.04
C TYR A 77 3.09 -10.28 1.10
N ALA A 78 2.80 -9.61 2.23
CA ALA A 78 3.74 -9.48 3.33
C ALA A 78 4.11 -10.84 3.93
N LYS A 79 3.11 -11.69 4.21
CA LYS A 79 3.32 -13.06 4.71
C LYS A 79 4.21 -13.86 3.77
N LYS A 80 3.93 -13.84 2.46
CA LYS A 80 4.71 -14.55 1.44
C LYS A 80 6.17 -14.10 1.40
N VAL A 81 6.42 -12.79 1.47
CA VAL A 81 7.79 -12.24 1.44
C VAL A 81 8.55 -12.59 2.71
N VAL A 82 7.93 -12.40 3.88
CA VAL A 82 8.56 -12.70 5.17
C VAL A 82 8.86 -14.20 5.31
N GLN A 83 7.94 -15.08 4.93
CA GLN A 83 8.17 -16.53 4.94
C GLN A 83 9.34 -16.93 4.03
N ARG A 84 9.48 -16.31 2.85
CA ARG A 84 10.64 -16.55 1.97
C ARG A 84 11.95 -16.08 2.62
N ALA A 85 11.92 -14.94 3.29
CA ALA A 85 13.09 -14.41 3.99
C ALA A 85 13.53 -15.28 5.17
N LEU A 86 12.57 -15.79 5.96
CA LEU A 86 12.87 -16.72 7.05
C LEU A 86 13.47 -18.05 6.56
N LYS A 87 13.17 -18.44 5.32
CA LYS A 87 13.77 -19.62 4.65
C LYS A 87 15.13 -19.32 3.99
N GLY A 88 15.71 -18.15 4.23
CA GLY A 88 16.99 -17.74 3.63
C GLY A 88 16.92 -17.38 2.14
N ARG A 89 15.72 -17.22 1.56
CA ARG A 89 15.52 -16.99 0.11
C ARG A 89 15.25 -15.53 -0.24
N PHE A 90 15.84 -14.60 0.50
CA PHE A 90 15.68 -13.16 0.28
C PHE A 90 17.06 -12.54 0.03
N SER A 91 17.33 -12.20 -1.24
CA SER A 91 18.60 -11.55 -1.64
C SER A 91 18.73 -10.19 -0.98
N SER A 92 19.87 -9.88 -0.38
CA SER A 92 20.14 -8.61 0.31
C SER A 92 20.77 -7.53 -0.60
N GLU A 93 20.96 -7.81 -1.89
CA GLU A 93 21.89 -7.06 -2.75
C GLU A 93 21.38 -5.69 -3.21
N SER A 94 20.13 -5.33 -2.92
CA SER A 94 19.55 -4.08 -3.42
C SER A 94 19.30 -3.04 -2.32
N ASN A 95 19.71 -1.81 -2.62
CA ASN A 95 19.59 -0.64 -1.75
C ASN A 95 18.39 0.28 -2.08
N GLY A 96 17.49 -0.14 -2.96
CA GLY A 96 16.32 0.66 -3.33
C GLY A 96 15.31 0.83 -2.19
N PRO A 97 14.41 1.84 -2.27
CA PRO A 97 13.42 2.13 -1.21
C PRO A 97 12.54 0.92 -0.85
N LYS A 98 12.15 0.12 -1.85
CA LYS A 98 11.39 -1.13 -1.63
C LYS A 98 12.16 -2.13 -0.75
N TRP A 99 13.49 -2.21 -0.89
CA TRP A 99 14.30 -3.11 -0.08
C TRP A 99 14.54 -2.59 1.33
N GLN A 100 14.66 -1.27 1.48
CA GLN A 100 14.69 -0.64 2.80
C GLN A 100 13.38 -0.93 3.56
N GLN A 101 12.23 -0.85 2.87
CA GLN A 101 10.93 -1.21 3.42
C GLN A 101 10.92 -2.64 3.97
N TRP A 102 11.32 -3.62 3.16
CA TRP A 102 11.31 -5.02 3.60
C TRP A 102 12.34 -5.30 4.69
N ARG A 103 13.52 -4.67 4.65
CA ARG A 103 14.49 -4.74 5.75
C ARG A 103 13.88 -4.29 7.07
N GLU A 104 13.15 -3.18 7.05
CA GLU A 104 12.46 -2.69 8.23
C GLU A 104 11.34 -3.64 8.70
N ILE A 105 10.46 -4.08 7.79
CA ILE A 105 9.38 -5.02 8.12
C ILE A 105 9.97 -6.29 8.75
N MET A 106 10.98 -6.90 8.13
CA MET A 106 11.59 -8.13 8.64
C MET A 106 12.25 -7.95 10.01
N ARG A 107 12.93 -6.81 10.23
CA ARG A 107 13.50 -6.48 11.54
C ARG A 107 12.40 -6.38 12.59
N ARG A 108 11.36 -5.58 12.33
CA ARG A 108 10.25 -5.40 13.27
C ARG A 108 9.46 -6.69 13.52
N VAL A 109 9.29 -7.54 12.51
CA VAL A 109 8.63 -8.85 12.67
C VAL A 109 9.45 -9.75 13.61
N ARG A 110 10.77 -9.78 13.48
CA ARG A 110 11.64 -10.52 14.42
C ARG A 110 11.49 -9.98 15.84
N ASP A 111 11.50 -8.66 16.00
CA ASP A 111 11.35 -7.99 17.29
C ASP A 111 9.98 -8.28 17.95
N VAL A 112 8.89 -8.27 17.17
CA VAL A 112 7.54 -8.58 17.67
C VAL A 112 7.42 -10.05 18.05
N ARG A 113 7.97 -10.96 17.24
CA ARG A 113 7.97 -12.39 17.54
C ARG A 113 8.72 -12.69 18.84
N SER A 114 9.91 -12.12 19.02
CA SER A 114 10.72 -12.38 20.21
C SER A 114 10.13 -11.76 21.48
N LYS A 115 9.58 -10.54 21.40
CA LYS A 115 9.04 -9.84 22.56
C LYS A 115 7.67 -10.34 23.00
N LEU A 116 6.80 -10.72 22.05
CA LEU A 116 5.41 -11.09 22.34
C LEU A 116 5.15 -12.59 22.27
N ASN A 117 6.14 -13.39 21.87
CA ASN A 117 6.03 -14.84 21.68
C ASN A 117 4.83 -15.26 20.79
N VAL A 118 4.64 -14.55 19.67
CA VAL A 118 3.53 -14.78 18.73
C VAL A 118 3.99 -15.49 17.46
N SER A 119 3.03 -16.05 16.71
CA SER A 119 3.29 -16.66 15.41
C SER A 119 3.87 -15.64 14.41
N THR A 120 4.55 -16.13 13.38
CA THR A 120 5.05 -15.27 12.30
C THR A 120 3.91 -14.50 11.63
N GLU A 121 2.77 -15.14 11.41
CA GLU A 121 1.63 -14.52 10.73
C GLU A 121 1.05 -13.36 11.54
N GLU A 122 0.85 -13.57 12.83
CA GLU A 122 0.38 -12.53 13.76
C GLU A 122 1.39 -11.37 13.83
N ALA A 123 2.69 -11.68 13.89
CA ALA A 123 3.73 -10.66 13.89
C ALA A 123 3.76 -9.85 12.59
N VAL A 124 3.56 -10.49 11.42
CA VAL A 124 3.46 -9.77 10.14
C VAL A 124 2.27 -8.81 10.18
N TRP A 125 1.09 -9.30 10.54
CA TRP A 125 -0.12 -8.49 10.61
C TRP A 125 0.05 -7.25 11.49
N ARG A 126 0.56 -7.44 12.72
CA ARG A 126 0.84 -6.33 13.65
C ARG A 126 1.82 -5.30 13.07
N VAL A 127 2.86 -5.77 12.38
CA VAL A 127 3.89 -4.88 11.82
C VAL A 127 3.34 -4.08 10.65
N ILE A 128 2.63 -4.69 9.70
CA ILE A 128 2.15 -3.98 8.51
C ILE A 128 1.04 -2.97 8.81
N GLU A 129 0.27 -3.21 9.88
CA GLU A 129 -0.75 -2.29 10.40
C GLU A 129 -0.17 -1.18 11.29
N SER A 130 1.08 -1.33 11.75
CA SER A 130 1.79 -0.29 12.51
C SER A 130 2.35 0.82 11.60
N LYS A 131 2.68 1.97 12.20
CA LYS A 131 3.35 3.07 11.49
C LYS A 131 4.68 2.64 10.90
N ALA A 132 4.90 2.99 9.64
CA ALA A 132 6.18 2.85 8.96
C ALA A 132 7.08 4.07 9.23
N SER A 133 8.40 3.86 9.27
CA SER A 133 9.35 4.98 9.46
C SER A 133 9.27 6.05 8.37
N SER A 134 8.88 5.67 7.16
CA SER A 134 8.72 6.56 6.01
C SER A 134 7.80 5.94 4.95
N TYR A 135 7.61 6.65 3.84
CA TYR A 135 6.85 6.16 2.69
C TYR A 135 7.61 5.18 1.79
N PHE A 136 8.93 4.99 1.98
CA PHE A 136 9.77 4.09 1.17
C PHE A 136 9.60 4.25 -0.33
N VAL A 137 9.76 5.48 -0.83
CA VAL A 137 9.75 5.82 -2.26
C VAL A 137 10.88 6.80 -2.55
N SER A 138 11.36 6.83 -3.80
CA SER A 138 12.32 7.86 -4.24
C SER A 138 11.66 9.24 -4.29
N GLU A 139 12.45 10.31 -4.38
CA GLU A 139 11.94 11.68 -4.51
C GLU A 139 11.03 11.85 -5.74
N GLU A 140 11.46 11.32 -6.88
CA GLU A 140 10.68 11.32 -8.12
C GLU A 140 9.34 10.58 -7.95
N GLN A 141 9.36 9.40 -7.33
CA GLN A 141 8.15 8.64 -7.03
C GLN A 141 7.25 9.38 -6.03
N GLY A 142 7.84 10.08 -5.04
CA GLY A 142 7.14 10.93 -4.10
C GLY A 142 6.38 12.05 -4.80
N TYR A 143 7.00 12.72 -5.77
CA TYR A 143 6.32 13.77 -6.54
C TYR A 143 5.14 13.22 -7.34
N ARG A 144 5.29 12.08 -8.02
CA ARG A 144 4.18 11.40 -8.72
C ARG A 144 3.07 10.98 -7.75
N LEU A 145 3.44 10.51 -6.56
CA LEU A 145 2.50 10.11 -5.51
C LEU A 145 1.69 11.30 -4.99
N TYR A 146 2.33 12.46 -4.81
CA TYR A 146 1.69 13.72 -4.45
C TYR A 146 0.65 14.14 -5.50
N LEU A 147 1.03 14.18 -6.78
CA LEU A 147 0.11 14.54 -7.88
C LEU A 147 -1.09 13.61 -7.94
N ARG A 148 -0.88 12.30 -7.76
CA ARG A 148 -1.96 11.31 -7.72
C ARG A 148 -2.91 11.57 -6.54
N GLY A 149 -2.38 11.83 -5.35
CA GLY A 149 -3.20 12.16 -4.17
C GLY A 149 -4.00 13.45 -4.35
N LYS A 150 -3.40 14.48 -4.94
CA LYS A 150 -4.05 15.76 -5.30
C LYS A 150 -5.23 15.53 -6.26
N ALA A 151 -5.04 14.69 -7.28
CA ALA A 151 -6.09 14.34 -8.24
C ALA A 151 -7.24 13.55 -7.58
N LEU A 152 -6.93 12.55 -6.75
CA LEU A 152 -7.94 11.78 -6.02
C LEU A 152 -8.78 12.66 -5.09
N MET A 153 -8.15 13.57 -4.35
CA MET A 153 -8.86 14.51 -3.47
C MET A 153 -9.76 15.49 -4.22
N ARG A 154 -9.40 15.87 -5.46
CA ARG A 154 -10.27 16.70 -6.32
C ARG A 154 -11.45 15.91 -6.85
N ALA A 155 -11.25 14.65 -7.23
CA ALA A 155 -12.30 13.78 -7.72
C ALA A 155 -13.35 13.47 -6.65
N SER A 156 -12.95 13.33 -5.38
CA SER A 156 -13.88 13.08 -4.26
C SER A 156 -14.72 14.30 -3.83
N LYS A 157 -14.45 15.49 -4.38
CA LYS A 157 -15.22 16.72 -4.10
C LYS A 157 -16.25 17.04 -5.19
N LYS A 158 -16.29 16.24 -6.25
CA LYS A 158 -17.32 16.30 -7.30
C LYS A 158 -18.37 15.25 -7.01
#